data_AF-A0A3D9XKG8-F1
#
_entry.id   AF-A0A3D9XKG8-F1
#
_cell.length_a   1.000
_cell.length_b   1.000
_cell.length_c   1.000
_cell.angle_alpha   90.00
_cell.angle_beta   90.00
_cell.angle_gamma   90.00
#
_symmetry.space_group_name_H-M   'P 1'
#
loop_
_entity.id
_entity.type
_entity.pdbx_description
1 polymer ?
#
loop_
_entity_poly.entity_id
_entity_poly.type
_entity_poly.pdbx_seq_one_letter_code
_entity_poly.pdbx_strand_id
1 'polypeptide(L)'
;MQLNDILSNAEDQDRGRWFDLLDPVTGKPTGIRFLIAGPDSATQARARLKMVDDLAAAADDEGRISAEAREKCRLNSLGRCVLGWEIAEDGEPVPFTHANVLRVLRAAQWVHQQVDAMAGDRAAFMEAR
;
A
#
# COMPACT_ATOMS: atom_id res chain seq x y z
N MET A 1 14.09 -24.46 -0.59
CA MET A 1 13.35 -23.57 0.32
C MET A 1 12.81 -24.40 1.46
N GLN A 2 13.18 -24.06 2.69
CA GLN A 2 12.74 -24.67 3.95
C GLN A 2 11.72 -23.75 4.65
N LEU A 3 11.02 -24.25 5.67
CA LEU A 3 10.06 -23.44 6.45
C LEU A 3 10.71 -22.16 7.02
N ASN A 4 11.94 -22.25 7.51
CA ASN A 4 12.67 -21.10 8.04
C ASN A 4 12.97 -20.05 6.97
N ASP A 5 13.20 -20.45 5.71
CA ASP A 5 13.37 -19.50 4.59
C ASP A 5 12.06 -18.73 4.35
N ILE A 6 10.92 -19.42 4.43
CA ILE A 6 9.58 -18.82 4.23
C ILE A 6 9.28 -17.80 5.33
N LEU A 7 9.55 -18.16 6.59
CA LEU A 7 9.32 -17.28 7.74
C LEU A 7 10.23 -16.04 7.69
N SER A 8 11.52 -16.23 7.40
CA SER A 8 12.47 -15.11 7.22
C SER A 8 12.00 -14.17 6.11
N ASN A 9 11.57 -14.71 4.96
CA ASN A 9 11.07 -13.89 3.86
C ASN A 9 9.81 -13.09 4.24
N ALA A 10 8.92 -13.65 5.06
CA ALA A 10 7.74 -12.93 5.54
C ALA A 10 8.12 -11.77 6.49
N GLU A 11 9.13 -11.97 7.35
CA GLU A 11 9.70 -10.91 8.19
C GLU A 11 10.36 -9.80 7.35
N ASP A 12 11.07 -10.17 6.29
CA ASP A 12 11.69 -9.24 5.36
C ASP A 12 10.64 -8.38 4.64
N GLN A 13 9.53 -9.01 4.22
CA GLN A 13 8.39 -8.30 3.65
C GLN A 13 7.73 -7.32 4.62
N ASP A 14 7.75 -7.59 5.93
CA ASP A 14 7.18 -6.69 6.94
C ASP A 14 8.02 -5.43 7.14
N ARG A 15 9.35 -5.50 6.88
CA ARG A 15 10.23 -4.31 6.86
C ARG A 15 9.98 -3.41 5.65
N GLY A 16 9.38 -3.97 4.60
CA GLY A 16 9.00 -3.28 3.37
C GLY A 16 10.16 -2.98 2.41
N ARG A 17 9.80 -2.47 1.24
CA ARG A 17 10.71 -2.12 0.15
C ARG A 17 10.40 -0.71 -0.34
N TRP A 18 11.47 0.06 -0.57
CA TRP A 18 11.36 1.37 -1.21
C TRP A 18 11.00 1.20 -2.69
N PHE A 19 9.98 1.93 -3.11
CA PHE A 19 9.45 1.98 -4.47
C PHE A 19 9.42 3.42 -4.95
N ASP A 20 10.00 3.66 -6.12
CA ASP A 20 9.98 4.97 -6.77
C ASP A 20 8.71 5.11 -7.61
N LEU A 21 7.91 6.14 -7.34
CA LEU A 21 6.73 6.43 -8.13
C LEU A 21 7.16 6.92 -9.51
N LEU A 22 6.66 6.27 -10.57
CA LEU A 22 7.07 6.55 -11.93
C LEU A 22 6.04 7.45 -12.64
N ASP A 23 6.53 8.40 -13.42
CA ASP A 23 5.69 9.19 -14.32
C ASP A 23 5.06 8.25 -15.38
N PRO A 24 3.73 8.27 -15.56
CA PRO A 24 3.04 7.28 -16.39
C PRO A 24 3.30 7.44 -17.89
N VAL A 25 3.85 8.58 -18.33
CA VAL A 25 4.13 8.85 -19.75
C VAL A 25 5.57 8.48 -20.08
N THR A 26 6.51 8.83 -19.21
CA THR A 26 7.95 8.70 -19.46
C THR A 26 8.58 7.50 -18.78
N GLY A 27 7.92 6.90 -17.79
CA GLY A 27 8.45 5.82 -16.95
C GLY A 27 9.59 6.25 -16.02
N LYS A 28 9.89 7.55 -15.93
CA LYS A 28 10.99 8.05 -15.09
C LYS A 28 10.52 8.25 -13.64
N PRO A 29 11.40 8.09 -12.65
CA PRO A 29 11.09 8.44 -11.27
C PRO A 29 10.64 9.90 -11.14
N THR A 30 9.54 10.12 -10.43
CA THR A 30 9.01 11.45 -10.13
C THR A 30 9.77 12.16 -9.01
N GLY A 31 10.64 11.44 -8.30
CA GLY A 31 11.27 11.87 -7.04
C GLY A 31 10.45 11.52 -5.79
N ILE A 32 9.22 11.04 -5.96
CA ILE A 32 8.37 10.52 -4.87
C ILE A 32 8.70 9.06 -4.61
N ARG A 33 8.85 8.69 -3.34
CA ARG A 33 9.18 7.31 -2.94
C ARG A 33 8.25 6.83 -1.83
N PHE A 34 7.88 5.55 -1.89
CA PHE A 34 7.07 4.89 -0.87
C PHE A 34 7.84 3.72 -0.28
N LEU A 35 7.80 3.55 1.04
CA LEU A 35 8.20 2.31 1.70
C LEU A 35 6.95 1.45 1.86
N ILE A 36 6.89 0.31 1.18
CA ILE A 36 5.67 -0.51 1.08
C ILE A 36 5.94 -1.88 1.70
N ALA A 37 5.04 -2.36 2.56
CA ALA A 37 5.07 -3.73 3.09
C ALA A 37 4.72 -4.75 2.02
N GLY A 38 5.40 -5.90 2.01
CA GLY A 38 5.19 -6.96 1.02
C GLY A 38 3.89 -7.76 1.22
N PRO A 39 3.40 -8.46 0.18
CA PRO A 39 2.10 -9.15 0.17
C PRO A 39 1.91 -10.21 1.27
N ASP A 40 2.99 -10.87 1.68
CA ASP A 40 3.01 -11.92 2.70
C ASP A 40 3.42 -11.40 4.09
N SER A 41 3.55 -10.08 4.26
CA SER A 41 3.85 -9.45 5.55
C SER A 41 2.68 -9.54 6.54
N ALA A 42 3.00 -9.49 7.84
CA ALA A 42 2.02 -9.36 8.90
C ALA A 42 1.25 -8.03 8.82
N THR A 43 1.89 -6.97 8.34
CA THR A 43 1.28 -5.66 8.09
C THR A 43 0.16 -5.76 7.06
N GLN A 44 0.40 -6.37 5.91
CA GLN A 44 -0.66 -6.57 4.90
C GLN A 44 -1.76 -7.50 5.40
N ALA A 45 -1.42 -8.54 6.17
CA ALA A 45 -2.43 -9.40 6.80
C ALA A 45 -3.37 -8.59 7.72
N ARG A 46 -2.82 -7.74 8.59
CA ARG A 46 -3.60 -6.84 9.46
C ARG A 46 -4.43 -5.83 8.65
N ALA A 47 -3.87 -5.28 7.57
CA ALA A 47 -4.59 -4.35 6.70
C ALA A 47 -5.83 -5.00 6.06
N ARG A 48 -5.71 -6.25 5.57
CA ARG A 48 -6.82 -7.02 5.01
C ARG A 48 -7.90 -7.33 6.05
N LEU A 49 -7.51 -7.74 7.26
CA LEU A 49 -8.49 -7.96 8.35
C LEU A 49 -9.25 -6.67 8.67
N LYS A 50 -8.54 -5.55 8.82
CA LYS A 50 -9.16 -4.24 9.08
C LYS A 50 -10.07 -3.80 7.93
N MET A 51 -9.74 -4.13 6.68
CA MET A 51 -10.59 -3.86 5.53
C MET A 51 -11.91 -4.62 5.62
N VAL A 52 -11.90 -5.88 6.07
CA VAL A 52 -13.12 -6.67 6.28
C VAL A 52 -13.98 -6.01 7.37
N ASP A 53 -13.38 -5.57 8.47
CA ASP A 53 -14.10 -4.83 9.52
C ASP A 53 -14.69 -3.51 8.99
N ASP A 54 -13.90 -2.76 8.20
CA ASP A 54 -14.33 -1.49 7.60
C ASP A 54 -15.49 -1.70 6.61
N LEU A 55 -15.46 -2.79 5.83
CA LEU A 55 -16.54 -3.17 4.91
C LEU A 55 -17.81 -3.54 5.67
N ALA A 56 -17.71 -4.30 6.77
CA ALA A 56 -18.85 -4.64 7.60
C ALA A 56 -19.47 -3.38 8.25
N ALA A 57 -18.63 -2.45 8.74
CA ALA A 57 -19.09 -1.19 9.31
C ALA A 57 -19.71 -0.23 8.28
N ALA A 58 -19.39 -0.40 6.99
CA ALA A 58 -19.91 0.42 5.90
C ALA A 58 -21.15 -0.16 5.20
N ALA A 59 -21.58 -1.36 5.61
CA ALA A 59 -22.78 -1.97 5.07
C ALA A 59 -24.05 -1.28 5.60
N ASP A 60 -25.09 -1.19 4.78
CA ASP A 60 -26.43 -0.78 5.22
C ASP A 60 -27.13 -1.90 6.01
N ASP A 61 -28.36 -1.61 6.48
CA ASP A 61 -29.16 -2.55 7.27
C ASP A 61 -29.50 -3.83 6.49
N GLU A 62 -29.44 -3.80 5.15
CA GLU A 62 -29.60 -4.97 4.28
C GLU A 62 -28.26 -5.68 3.94
N GLY A 63 -27.15 -5.24 4.53
CA GLY A 63 -25.81 -5.80 4.30
C GLY A 63 -25.18 -5.39 2.96
N ARG A 64 -25.73 -4.39 2.26
CA ARG A 64 -25.19 -3.90 0.99
C ARG A 64 -24.15 -2.83 1.26
N ILE A 65 -23.10 -2.86 0.44
CA ILE A 65 -22.04 -1.86 0.46
C ILE A 65 -22.12 -1.09 -0.86
N SER A 66 -21.97 0.23 -0.84
CA SER A 66 -21.91 1.01 -2.09
C SER A 66 -20.57 0.81 -2.80
N ALA A 67 -20.49 1.11 -4.11
CA ALA A 67 -19.22 1.04 -4.84
C ALA A 67 -18.18 2.01 -4.26
N GLU A 68 -18.61 3.22 -3.90
CA GLU A 68 -17.77 4.23 -3.26
C GLU A 68 -17.24 3.76 -1.89
N ALA A 69 -18.10 3.14 -1.08
CA ALA A 69 -17.68 2.61 0.22
C ALA A 69 -16.66 1.46 0.06
N ARG A 70 -16.85 0.57 -0.93
CA ARG A 70 -15.86 -0.47 -1.25
C ARG A 70 -14.51 0.13 -1.65
N GLU A 71 -14.51 1.12 -2.53
CA GLU A 71 -13.28 1.77 -2.98
C GLU A 71 -12.58 2.51 -1.84
N LYS A 72 -13.34 3.19 -0.98
CA LYS A 72 -12.82 3.80 0.24
C LYS A 72 -12.14 2.77 1.14
N CYS A 73 -12.76 1.61 1.37
CA CYS A 73 -12.18 0.53 2.19
C CYS A 73 -10.91 -0.04 1.54
N ARG A 74 -10.91 -0.25 0.22
CA ARG A 74 -9.75 -0.73 -0.54
C ARG A 74 -8.56 0.23 -0.41
N LEU A 75 -8.77 1.53 -0.64
CA LEU A 75 -7.71 2.54 -0.49
C LEU A 75 -7.23 2.67 0.95
N ASN A 76 -8.11 2.51 1.94
CA ASN A 76 -7.70 2.47 3.35
C ASN A 76 -6.83 1.24 3.64
N SER A 77 -7.15 0.08 3.08
CA SER A 77 -6.30 -1.10 3.17
C SER A 77 -4.93 -0.86 2.54
N LEU A 78 -4.89 -0.31 1.31
CA LEU A 78 -3.64 0.01 0.63
C LEU A 78 -2.79 1.03 1.41
N GLY A 79 -3.42 2.08 1.95
CA GLY A 79 -2.72 3.08 2.75
C GLY A 79 -2.07 2.50 4.01
N ARG A 80 -2.66 1.46 4.62
CA ARG A 80 -2.07 0.74 5.77
C ARG A 80 -0.87 -0.12 5.40
N CYS A 81 -0.67 -0.41 4.12
CA CYS A 81 0.50 -1.12 3.62
C CYS A 81 1.70 -0.18 3.39
N VAL A 82 1.48 1.14 3.40
CA VAL A 82 2.56 2.13 3.31
C VAL A 82 3.14 2.33 4.71
N LEU A 83 4.44 2.09 4.85
CA LEU A 83 5.19 2.17 6.11
C LEU A 83 5.93 3.50 6.28
N GLY A 84 6.16 4.20 5.16
CA GLY A 84 6.86 5.48 5.12
C GLY A 84 6.87 6.04 3.69
N TRP A 85 7.36 7.27 3.54
CA TRP A 85 7.49 7.91 2.23
C TRP A 85 8.54 9.00 2.21
N GLU A 86 8.91 9.43 1.01
CA GLU A 86 9.67 10.65 0.74
C GLU A 86 8.87 11.46 -0.29
N ILE A 87 8.19 12.51 0.20
CA ILE A 87 7.35 13.43 -0.57
C ILE A 87 7.56 14.84 -0.04
N ALA A 88 7.64 15.82 -0.94
CA ALA A 88 7.59 17.24 -0.62
C ALA A 88 6.46 17.94 -1.38
N GLU A 89 5.88 18.96 -0.77
CA GLU A 89 4.89 19.89 -1.35
C GLU A 89 5.36 21.30 -1.05
N ASP A 90 5.47 22.15 -2.08
CA ASP A 90 6.03 23.51 -1.98
C ASP A 90 7.42 23.58 -1.30
N GLY A 91 8.23 22.53 -1.48
CA GLY A 91 9.59 22.44 -0.95
C GLY A 91 9.68 21.87 0.47
N GLU A 92 8.55 21.64 1.14
CA GLU A 92 8.51 21.13 2.51
C GLU A 92 8.08 19.65 2.55
N PRO A 93 8.67 18.81 3.43
CA PRO A 93 8.25 17.43 3.58
C PRO A 93 6.78 17.31 4.01
N VAL A 94 6.00 16.47 3.32
CA VAL A 94 4.61 16.22 3.73
C VAL A 94 4.62 15.26 4.93
N PRO A 95 3.98 15.61 6.07
CA PRO A 95 3.96 14.74 7.25
C PRO A 95 3.38 13.37 6.94
N PHE A 96 4.08 12.32 7.36
CA PHE A 96 3.61 10.95 7.18
C PHE A 96 2.47 10.63 8.15
N THR A 97 1.24 10.77 7.65
CA THR A 97 0.01 10.42 8.37
C THR A 97 -0.90 9.63 7.44
N HIS A 98 -1.76 8.76 8.00
CA HIS A 98 -2.69 7.98 7.19
C HIS A 98 -3.59 8.86 6.31
N ALA A 99 -4.03 10.02 6.83
CA ALA A 99 -4.81 10.98 6.07
C ALA A 99 -4.04 11.52 4.84
N ASN A 100 -2.75 11.85 5.02
CA ASN A 100 -1.90 12.32 3.94
C ASN A 100 -1.57 11.22 2.93
N VAL A 101 -1.35 9.98 3.38
CA VAL A 101 -1.20 8.82 2.48
C VAL A 101 -2.43 8.67 1.58
N LEU A 102 -3.63 8.73 2.15
CA LEU A 102 -4.87 8.69 1.36
C LEU A 102 -5.02 9.88 0.43
N ARG A 103 -4.59 11.09 0.83
CA ARG A 103 -4.58 12.27 -0.05
C ARG A 103 -3.76 12.02 -1.30
N VAL A 104 -2.56 11.47 -1.14
CA VAL A 104 -1.66 11.17 -2.26
C VAL A 104 -2.18 10.03 -3.13
N LEU A 105 -2.62 8.91 -2.54
CA LEU A 105 -3.18 7.78 -3.30
C LEU A 105 -4.42 8.17 -4.13
N ARG A 106 -5.15 9.19 -3.69
CA ARG A 106 -6.33 9.72 -4.40
C ARG A 106 -6.01 10.84 -5.38
N ALA A 107 -4.78 11.35 -5.40
CA ALA A 107 -4.41 12.47 -6.27
C ALA A 107 -4.60 12.13 -7.76
N ALA A 108 -4.30 10.89 -8.14
CA ALA A 108 -4.63 10.36 -9.46
C ALA A 108 -4.72 8.82 -9.43
N GLN A 109 -5.50 8.24 -10.34
CA GLN A 109 -5.70 6.79 -10.41
C GLN A 109 -4.39 6.01 -10.60
N TRP A 110 -3.51 6.52 -11.47
CA TRP A 110 -2.23 5.86 -11.76
C TRP A 110 -1.32 5.76 -10.52
N VAL A 111 -1.45 6.69 -9.56
CA VAL A 111 -0.63 6.71 -8.33
C VAL A 111 -0.96 5.49 -7.48
N HIS A 112 -2.23 5.31 -7.10
CA HIS A 112 -2.59 4.15 -6.29
C HIS A 112 -2.44 2.84 -7.05
N GLN A 113 -2.60 2.82 -8.38
CA GLN A 113 -2.38 1.61 -9.16
C GLN A 113 -0.93 1.12 -9.11
N GLN A 114 0.04 2.04 -9.18
CA GLN A 114 1.46 1.67 -9.04
C GLN A 114 1.78 1.17 -7.63
N VAL A 115 1.27 1.83 -6.60
CA VAL A 115 1.47 1.44 -5.20
C VAL A 115 0.81 0.08 -4.91
N ASP A 116 -0.40 -0.16 -5.44
CA ASP A 116 -1.13 -1.44 -5.32
C ASP A 116 -0.40 -2.57 -6.05
N ALA A 117 0.11 -2.30 -7.27
CA ALA A 117 0.91 -3.26 -8.02
C ALA A 117 2.18 -3.67 -7.27
N MET A 118 2.93 -2.70 -6.73
CA MET A 118 4.10 -2.97 -5.90
C MET A 118 3.72 -3.76 -4.64
N ALA A 119 2.65 -3.38 -3.94
CA ALA A 119 2.18 -4.10 -2.75
C ALA A 119 1.77 -5.56 -3.05
N GLY A 120 1.35 -5.86 -4.28
CA GLY A 120 1.01 -7.22 -4.71
C GLY A 120 2.17 -8.05 -5.26
N ASP A 121 3.32 -7.43 -5.57
CA ASP A 121 4.42 -8.08 -6.27
C ASP A 121 5.37 -8.82 -5.33
N ARG A 122 5.13 -10.12 -5.11
CA ARG A 122 6.02 -10.98 -4.33
C ARG A 122 7.46 -10.97 -4.83
N ALA A 123 7.69 -10.90 -6.13
CA ALA A 123 9.03 -10.96 -6.70
C ALA A 123 9.85 -9.71 -6.32
N ALA A 124 9.21 -8.54 -6.18
CA ALA A 124 9.88 -7.31 -5.75
C ALA A 124 10.41 -7.37 -4.30
N PHE A 125 9.92 -8.31 -3.49
CA PHE A 125 10.37 -8.52 -2.12
C PHE A 125 11.24 -9.76 -1.92
N MET A 126 11.24 -10.70 -2.86
CA MET A 126 12.14 -11.83 -2.81
C MET A 126 13.53 -11.41 -3.30
N GLU A 127 14.55 -11.64 -2.48
CA GLU A 127 15.93 -11.53 -2.96
C GLU A 127 16.20 -12.64 -3.99
N ALA A 128 16.77 -12.28 -5.13
CA ALA A 128 17.34 -13.24 -6.06
C ALA A 128 18.55 -13.89 -5.37
N ARG A 129 18.35 -15.07 -4.80
CA ARG A 129 19.43 -15.91 -4.26
C ARG A 129 20.20 -16.59 -5.39
#